data_AF-A0A4U0XK60-F1
#
_entry.id   AF-A0A4U0XK60-F1
#
_cell.length_a   1.000
_cell.length_b   1.000
_cell.length_c   1.000
_cell.angle_alpha   90.00
_cell.angle_beta   90.00
_cell.angle_gamma   90.00
#
_symmetry.space_group_name_H-M   'P 1'
#
loop_
_entity.id
_entity.type
_entity.pdbx_description
1 polymer ?
#
loop_
_entity_poly.entity_id
_entity_poly.type
_entity_poly.pdbx_seq_one_letter_code
_entity_poly.pdbx_strand_id
1 'polypeptide(L)'
;METKGADSLAQSLEQGELVTLPGITSLATSLGATRVSERTFELARKGQESGRVRSCVLTDAEAAMGCWRFADDERTLVELACGVNVALCYGGRLEQALGRPVGREEKVVIVVCGGQNVTTSMVEGWRREYGDLDEDVTTNGYAECVPSTVTAPDRA
;
A
#
# COMPACT_ATOMS: atom_id res chain seq x y z
N MET A 1 3.02 1.59 -6.37
CA MET A 1 2.10 0.90 -5.48
C MET A 1 0.73 1.00 -6.08
N GLU A 2 0.06 -0.13 -6.27
CA GLU A 2 -1.32 -0.19 -6.75
C GLU A 2 -2.09 -1.19 -5.88
N THR A 3 -3.42 -1.13 -5.91
CA THR A 3 -4.27 -2.15 -5.31
C THR A 3 -4.77 -3.11 -6.40
N LYS A 4 -4.94 -4.38 -6.07
CA LYS A 4 -5.52 -5.37 -6.97
C LYS A 4 -6.93 -4.91 -7.38
N GLY A 5 -7.17 -4.77 -8.68
CA GLY A 5 -8.41 -4.22 -9.22
C GLY A 5 -8.32 -2.73 -9.61
N ALA A 6 -7.18 -2.08 -9.35
CA ALA A 6 -6.80 -0.75 -9.85
C ALA A 6 -5.31 -0.73 -10.28
N ASP A 7 -4.80 -1.86 -10.79
CA ASP A 7 -3.39 -2.16 -11.06
C ASP A 7 -3.01 -2.05 -12.55
N SER A 8 -3.44 -0.99 -13.22
CA SER A 8 -3.26 -0.83 -14.68
C SER A 8 -1.81 -0.63 -15.09
N LEU A 9 -0.97 -0.03 -14.25
CA LEU A 9 0.47 0.10 -14.51
C LEU A 9 1.16 -1.25 -14.37
N ALA A 10 0.90 -2.00 -13.30
CA ALA A 10 1.46 -3.33 -13.08
C ALA A 10 1.15 -4.27 -14.25
N GLN A 11 -0.11 -4.35 -14.67
CA GLN A 11 -0.50 -5.19 -15.81
C GLN A 11 0.14 -4.72 -17.11
N SER A 12 0.28 -3.40 -17.33
CA SER A 12 0.98 -2.90 -18.51
C SER A 12 2.46 -3.27 -18.52
N LEU A 13 3.14 -3.18 -17.37
CA LEU A 13 4.55 -3.56 -17.22
C LEU A 13 4.78 -5.05 -17.41
N GLU A 14 3.87 -5.89 -16.91
CA GLU A 14 3.91 -7.34 -17.07
C GLU A 14 3.76 -7.76 -18.53
N GLN A 15 2.82 -7.15 -19.26
CA GLN A 15 2.57 -7.45 -20.68
C GLN A 15 3.57 -6.76 -21.62
N GLY A 16 4.32 -5.77 -21.15
CA GLY A 16 5.25 -5.00 -21.97
C GLY A 16 4.56 -4.00 -22.92
N GLU A 17 3.25 -3.81 -22.79
CA GLU A 17 2.44 -2.86 -23.56
C GLU A 17 1.33 -2.23 -22.71
N LEU A 18 0.72 -1.14 -23.19
CA LEU A 18 -0.34 -0.44 -22.46
C LEU A 18 -1.64 -1.25 -22.43
N VAL A 19 -2.00 -1.74 -21.25
CA VAL A 19 -3.24 -2.49 -21.00
C VAL A 19 -4.35 -1.56 -20.52
N THR A 20 -5.59 -1.85 -20.93
CA THR A 20 -6.79 -1.21 -20.38
C THR A 20 -7.57 -2.23 -19.57
N LEU A 21 -7.73 -1.98 -18.28
CA LEU A 21 -8.58 -2.76 -17.39
C LEU A 21 -10.05 -2.64 -17.85
N PRO A 22 -10.84 -3.72 -17.78
CA PRO A 22 -12.26 -3.68 -18.14
C PRO A 22 -13.10 -2.80 -17.18
N GLY A 23 -12.60 -2.57 -15.97
CA GLY A 23 -13.20 -1.72 -14.96
C GLY A 23 -12.38 -1.72 -13.68
N ILE A 24 -12.69 -0.78 -12.78
CA ILE A 24 -12.06 -0.70 -11.46
C ILE A 24 -12.88 -1.54 -10.48
N THR A 25 -12.22 -2.53 -9.86
CA THR A 25 -12.84 -3.42 -8.86
C THR A 25 -12.29 -3.19 -7.45
N SER A 26 -11.19 -2.46 -7.32
CA SER A 26 -10.65 -2.02 -6.04
C SER A 26 -11.52 -0.92 -5.42
N LEU A 27 -11.59 -0.92 -4.10
CA LEU A 27 -12.15 0.14 -3.27
C LEU A 27 -11.32 1.45 -3.32
N ALA A 28 -10.05 1.38 -3.73
CA ALA A 28 -9.14 2.53 -3.85
C ALA A 28 -9.40 3.33 -5.14
N THR A 29 -10.55 4.01 -5.21
CA THR A 29 -11.03 4.71 -6.42
C THR A 29 -10.05 5.77 -6.94
N SER A 30 -9.27 6.44 -6.08
CA SER A 30 -8.26 7.41 -6.49
C SER A 30 -7.08 6.79 -7.28
N LEU A 31 -6.88 5.47 -7.20
CA LEU A 31 -5.96 4.71 -8.08
C LEU A 31 -6.62 4.28 -9.40
N GLY A 32 -7.92 4.54 -9.57
CA GLY A 32 -8.80 3.96 -10.58
C GLY A 32 -8.59 4.39 -12.04
N ALA A 33 -7.35 4.60 -12.47
CA ALA A 33 -7.03 4.74 -13.89
C ALA A 33 -7.11 3.37 -14.57
N THR A 34 -8.14 3.12 -15.37
CA THR A 34 -8.29 1.84 -16.10
C THR A 34 -7.17 1.62 -17.12
N ARG A 35 -6.57 2.70 -17.63
CA ARG A 35 -5.38 2.65 -18.47
C ARG A 35 -4.40 3.71 -17.97
N VAL A 36 -3.18 3.28 -17.64
CA VAL A 36 -2.12 4.21 -17.25
C VAL A 36 -1.71 5.10 -18.45
N SER A 37 -1.20 6.31 -18.17
CA SER A 37 -0.72 7.19 -19.23
C SER A 37 0.50 6.61 -19.95
N GLU A 38 0.63 6.89 -21.26
CA GLU A 38 1.78 6.46 -22.07
C GLU A 38 3.10 6.89 -21.42
N ARG A 39 3.16 8.13 -20.96
CA ARG A 39 4.35 8.68 -20.32
C ARG A 39 4.73 7.95 -19.03
N THR A 40 3.75 7.63 -18.19
CA THR A 40 3.99 6.87 -16.95
C THR A 40 4.50 5.47 -17.27
N PHE A 41 3.89 4.78 -18.24
CA PHE A 41 4.34 3.46 -18.68
C PHE A 41 5.78 3.47 -19.18
N GLU A 42 6.14 4.42 -20.06
CA GLU A 42 7.52 4.58 -20.55
C GLU A 42 8.53 4.78 -19.43
N LEU A 43 8.22 5.66 -18.48
CA LEU A 43 9.09 5.98 -17.35
C LEU A 43 9.25 4.78 -16.42
N ALA A 44 8.14 4.11 -16.10
CA ALA A 44 8.14 2.94 -15.25
C ALA A 44 8.91 1.77 -15.89
N ARG A 45 8.74 1.53 -17.20
CA ARG A 45 9.46 0.49 -17.93
C ARG A 45 10.98 0.72 -17.90
N LYS A 46 11.43 1.93 -18.24
CA LYS A 46 12.86 2.32 -18.15
C LYS A 46 13.37 2.23 -16.70
N GLY A 47 12.53 2.59 -15.73
CA GLY A 47 12.81 2.46 -14.31
C GLY A 47 13.00 1.00 -13.88
N GLN A 48 12.18 0.08 -14.40
CA GLN A 48 12.24 -1.34 -14.10
C GLN A 48 13.48 -1.99 -14.73
N GLU A 49 13.80 -1.67 -15.99
CA GLU A 49 15.03 -2.11 -16.67
C GLU A 49 16.30 -1.70 -15.92
N SER A 50 16.31 -0.50 -15.32
CA SER A 50 17.43 0.00 -14.52
C SER A 50 17.38 -0.40 -13.03
N GLY A 51 16.36 -1.16 -12.60
CA GLY A 51 16.17 -1.60 -11.22
C GLY A 51 15.78 -0.49 -10.23
N ARG A 52 15.43 0.72 -10.71
CA ARG A 52 15.03 1.88 -9.90
C ARG A 52 13.55 1.92 -9.56
N VAL A 53 12.71 1.28 -10.37
CA VAL A 53 11.27 1.17 -10.16
C VAL A 53 10.92 -0.30 -9.97
N ARG A 54 10.10 -0.57 -8.96
CA ARG A 54 9.47 -1.87 -8.72
C ARG A 54 7.97 -1.65 -8.68
N SER A 55 7.23 -2.38 -9.49
CA SER A 55 5.77 -2.41 -9.37
C SER A 55 5.39 -3.38 -8.26
N CYS A 56 4.53 -2.94 -7.34
CA CYS A 56 4.02 -3.75 -6.25
C CYS A 56 2.52 -3.52 -6.15
N VAL A 57 1.76 -4.61 -6.18
CA VAL A 57 0.32 -4.63 -6.09
C VAL A 57 -0.06 -5.27 -4.77
N LEU A 58 -0.81 -4.55 -3.94
CA LEU A 58 -1.34 -5.05 -2.67
C LEU A 58 -2.85 -5.23 -2.77
N THR A 59 -3.45 -5.85 -1.78
CA THR A 59 -4.91 -5.99 -1.64
C THR A 59 -5.53 -4.72 -1.04
N ASP A 60 -6.85 -4.55 -1.21
CA ASP A 60 -7.59 -3.50 -0.52
C ASP A 60 -7.51 -3.65 1.01
N ALA A 61 -7.48 -4.89 1.52
CA ALA A 61 -7.30 -5.16 2.94
C ALA A 61 -5.96 -4.63 3.47
N GLU A 62 -4.87 -4.82 2.72
CA GLU A 62 -3.55 -4.26 3.06
C GLU A 62 -3.53 -2.74 3.01
N ALA A 63 -4.15 -2.14 2.00
CA ALA A 63 -4.28 -0.69 1.91
C ALA A 63 -5.12 -0.13 3.08
N ALA A 64 -6.20 -0.80 3.44
CA ALA A 64 -7.09 -0.45 4.54
C ALA A 64 -6.39 -0.58 5.90
N MET A 65 -5.53 -1.61 6.05
CA MET A 65 -4.63 -1.74 7.19
C MET A 65 -3.69 -0.54 7.29
N GLY A 66 -3.06 -0.15 6.18
CA GLY A 66 -2.23 1.05 6.12
C GLY A 66 -2.98 2.31 6.57
N CYS A 67 -4.25 2.47 6.18
CA CYS A 67 -5.08 3.61 6.60
C CYS A 67 -5.31 3.67 8.11
N TRP A 68 -5.78 2.58 8.73
CA TRP A 68 -6.13 2.63 10.16
C TRP A 68 -4.90 2.67 11.05
N ARG A 69 -3.81 1.97 10.69
CA ARG A 69 -2.56 2.05 11.44
C ARG A 69 -1.96 3.45 11.37
N PHE A 70 -2.00 4.12 10.20
CA PHE A 70 -1.52 5.49 10.05
C PHE A 70 -2.36 6.50 10.87
N ALA A 71 -3.67 6.28 10.96
CA ALA A 71 -4.54 7.10 11.80
C ALA A 71 -4.16 6.99 13.28
N ASP A 72 -3.78 5.79 13.74
CA ASP A 72 -3.35 5.58 15.13
C ASP A 72 -1.91 6.06 15.36
N ASP A 73 -0.98 5.77 14.47
CA ASP A 73 0.44 6.08 14.67
C ASP A 73 0.73 7.57 14.44
N GLU A 74 0.16 8.17 13.39
CA GLU A 74 0.51 9.52 12.90
C GLU A 74 -0.67 10.51 12.94
N ARG A 75 -1.80 10.11 13.54
CA ARG A 75 -2.98 10.98 13.80
C ARG A 75 -3.56 11.63 12.55
N THR A 76 -3.41 10.97 11.40
CA THR A 76 -3.82 11.48 10.09
C THR A 76 -4.68 10.45 9.37
N LEU A 77 -5.83 10.87 8.86
CA LEU A 77 -6.70 10.02 8.03
C LEU A 77 -6.29 10.12 6.57
N VAL A 78 -6.24 8.97 5.88
CA VAL A 78 -5.86 8.88 4.47
C VAL A 78 -6.75 7.87 3.73
N GLU A 79 -6.97 8.09 2.43
CA GLU A 79 -7.71 7.15 1.58
C GLU A 79 -6.91 5.85 1.35
N LEU A 80 -7.57 4.79 0.88
CA LEU A 80 -6.94 3.53 0.49
C LEU A 80 -5.81 3.71 -0.53
N ALA A 81 -5.96 4.64 -1.47
CA ALA A 81 -4.94 4.98 -2.46
C ALA A 81 -3.64 5.51 -1.85
N CYS A 82 -3.71 6.07 -0.64
CA CYS A 82 -2.55 6.46 0.16
C CYS A 82 -2.13 5.33 1.10
N GLY A 83 -3.10 4.65 1.73
CA GLY A 83 -2.88 3.54 2.65
C GLY A 83 -2.03 2.43 2.05
N VAL A 84 -2.17 2.15 0.75
CA VAL A 84 -1.34 1.18 0.02
C VAL A 84 0.17 1.48 0.08
N ASN A 85 0.57 2.75 0.18
CA ASN A 85 1.97 3.15 0.35
C ASN A 85 2.42 2.91 1.79
N VAL A 86 1.58 3.28 2.76
CA VAL A 86 1.87 3.14 4.19
C VAL A 86 1.93 1.66 4.59
N ALA A 87 1.14 0.81 3.95
CA ALA A 87 1.13 -0.64 4.20
C ALA A 87 2.52 -1.28 4.08
N LEU A 88 3.44 -0.71 3.28
CA LEU A 88 4.83 -1.17 3.19
C LEU A 88 5.59 -1.12 4.51
N CYS A 89 5.23 -0.20 5.41
CA CYS A 89 5.86 -0.04 6.72
C CYS A 89 5.56 -1.19 7.68
N TYR A 90 4.55 -2.02 7.39
CA TYR A 90 4.05 -3.06 8.27
C TYR A 90 4.20 -4.46 7.64
N GLY A 91 4.28 -5.48 8.50
CA GLY A 91 4.29 -6.88 8.07
C GLY A 91 5.51 -7.29 7.22
N GLY A 92 6.63 -6.57 7.30
CA GLY A 92 7.83 -6.85 6.50
C GLY A 92 7.67 -6.61 5.00
N ARG A 93 6.56 -5.97 4.57
CA ARG A 93 6.21 -5.79 3.14
C ARG A 93 7.26 -5.01 2.36
N LEU A 94 7.91 -4.03 2.97
CA LEU A 94 9.00 -3.30 2.31
C LEU A 94 10.17 -4.23 1.95
N GLU A 95 10.59 -5.10 2.85
CA GLU A 95 11.69 -6.04 2.59
C GLU A 95 11.30 -7.07 1.53
N GLN A 96 10.05 -7.55 1.57
CA GLN A 96 9.48 -8.42 0.55
C GLN A 96 9.47 -7.73 -0.83
N ALA A 97 9.00 -6.48 -0.90
CA ALA A 97 8.98 -5.69 -2.12
C ALA A 97 10.39 -5.41 -2.67
N LEU A 98 11.38 -5.21 -1.79
CA LEU A 98 12.78 -5.02 -2.19
C LEU A 98 13.48 -6.33 -2.56
N GLY A 99 12.98 -7.47 -2.07
CA GLY A 99 13.64 -8.78 -2.17
C GLY A 99 14.90 -8.89 -1.31
N ARG A 100 15.05 -8.00 -0.31
CA ARG A 100 16.21 -7.92 0.59
C ARG A 100 15.85 -7.16 1.86
N PRO A 101 16.58 -7.37 2.97
CA PRO A 101 16.43 -6.54 4.15
C PRO A 101 16.80 -5.08 3.86
N VAL A 102 16.18 -4.17 4.61
CA VAL A 102 16.55 -2.74 4.61
C VAL A 102 17.73 -2.54 5.56
N GLY A 103 18.80 -1.90 5.06
CA GLY A 103 19.97 -1.61 5.87
C GLY A 103 19.68 -0.54 6.92
N ARG A 104 20.31 -0.64 8.10
CA ARG A 104 20.09 0.29 9.23
C ARG A 104 20.36 1.77 8.88
N GLU A 105 21.28 2.01 7.94
CA GLU A 105 21.65 3.36 7.49
C GLU A 105 20.80 3.85 6.32
N GLU A 106 20.01 2.96 5.68
CA GLU A 106 19.15 3.35 4.57
C GLU A 106 17.98 4.20 5.07
N LYS A 107 17.62 5.23 4.29
CA LYS A 107 16.48 6.10 4.57
C LYS A 107 15.39 5.82 3.55
N VAL A 108 14.23 5.46 4.06
CA VAL A 108 13.04 5.18 3.26
C VAL A 108 12.09 6.37 3.39
N VAL A 109 11.66 6.90 2.26
CA VAL A 109 10.68 8.00 2.21
C VAL A 109 9.39 7.45 1.65
N ILE A 110 8.31 7.54 2.42
CA ILE A 110 6.97 7.17 2.00
C ILE A 110 6.20 8.44 1.64
N VAL A 111 5.69 8.49 0.41
CA VAL A 111 4.84 9.61 -0.02
C VAL A 111 3.41 9.36 0.46
N VAL A 112 2.99 10.17 1.43
CA VAL A 112 1.62 10.19 1.98
C VAL A 112 0.82 11.18 1.15
N CYS A 113 0.16 10.70 0.10
CA CYS A 113 -0.65 11.54 -0.80
C CYS A 113 -1.97 12.03 -0.17
N GLY A 114 -2.41 11.42 0.94
CA GLY A 114 -3.60 11.82 1.68
C GLY A 114 -4.89 11.33 1.02
N GLY A 115 -5.62 12.26 0.41
CA GLY A 115 -6.96 12.04 -0.15
C GLY A 115 -8.09 12.59 0.72
N GLN A 116 -9.31 12.66 0.17
CA GLN A 116 -10.48 13.30 0.79
C GLN A 116 -11.69 12.36 0.95
N ASN A 117 -11.74 11.25 0.21
CA ASN A 117 -12.70 10.16 0.24
C ASN A 117 -12.42 9.19 1.39
N VAL A 118 -12.26 9.74 2.60
CA VAL A 118 -12.07 8.98 3.83
C VAL A 118 -12.83 9.65 4.96
N THR A 119 -13.46 8.84 5.80
CA THR A 119 -14.11 9.29 7.04
C THR A 119 -13.62 8.44 8.21
N THR A 120 -13.85 8.92 9.44
CA THR A 120 -13.57 8.14 10.65
C THR A 120 -14.33 6.81 10.64
N SER A 121 -15.60 6.81 10.24
CA SER A 121 -16.42 5.60 10.17
C SER A 121 -15.90 4.55 9.18
N MET A 122 -15.33 4.98 8.05
CA MET A 122 -14.67 4.08 7.10
C MET A 122 -13.44 3.44 7.73
N VAL A 123 -12.56 4.24 8.35
CA VAL A 123 -11.34 3.74 8.99
C VAL A 123 -11.64 2.79 10.16
N GLU A 124 -12.64 3.10 10.98
CA GLU A 124 -13.13 2.20 12.03
C GLU A 124 -13.73 0.91 11.46
N GLY A 125 -14.42 0.98 10.30
CA GLY A 125 -14.91 -0.18 9.58
C GLY A 125 -13.78 -1.07 9.10
N TRP A 126 -12.79 -0.49 8.43
CA TRP A 126 -11.58 -1.18 7.96
C TRP A 126 -10.80 -1.83 9.10
N ARG A 127 -10.67 -1.17 10.24
CA ARG A 127 -10.03 -1.77 11.42
C ARG A 127 -10.79 -2.98 11.95
N ARG A 128 -12.13 -2.95 11.96
CA ARG A 128 -12.95 -4.10 12.38
C ARG A 128 -12.89 -5.26 11.39
N GLU A 129 -12.74 -4.99 10.10
CA GLU A 129 -12.75 -6.02 9.05
C GLU A 129 -11.35 -6.61 8.77
N TYR A 130 -10.30 -5.78 8.86
CA TYR A 130 -8.93 -6.12 8.45
C TYR A 130 -7.88 -5.88 9.54
N GLY A 131 -8.28 -5.65 10.79
CA GLY A 131 -7.32 -5.36 11.87
C GLY A 131 -6.46 -6.55 12.28
N ASP A 132 -6.92 -7.77 11.99
CA ASP A 132 -6.21 -9.04 12.24
C ASP A 132 -5.14 -9.33 11.16
N LEU A 133 -5.02 -8.44 10.16
CA LEU A 133 -3.98 -8.55 9.16
C LEU A 133 -2.60 -8.31 9.79
N ASP A 134 -1.69 -9.27 9.58
CA ASP A 134 -0.33 -9.34 10.14
C ASP A 134 -0.22 -9.81 11.60
N GLU A 135 -1.24 -10.47 12.15
CA GLU A 135 -1.18 -11.07 13.50
C GLU A 135 0.03 -11.98 13.72
N ASP A 136 0.41 -12.76 12.70
CA ASP A 136 1.53 -13.70 12.74
C ASP A 136 2.88 -13.08 12.36
N VAL A 137 2.90 -11.83 11.88
CA VAL A 137 4.16 -11.19 11.48
C VAL A 137 4.81 -10.62 12.72
N THR A 138 5.74 -11.40 13.30
CA THR A 138 6.62 -10.94 14.37
C THR A 138 7.27 -9.63 13.94
N THR A 139 6.98 -8.56 14.66
CA THR A 139 7.63 -7.27 14.48
C THR A 139 9.14 -7.52 14.46
N ASN A 140 9.85 -6.97 13.46
CA ASN A 140 11.30 -7.15 13.26
C ASN A 140 12.16 -6.52 14.40
N GLY A 141 11.72 -6.56 15.66
CA GLY A 141 12.39 -5.97 16.83
C GLY A 141 12.39 -4.44 16.87
N TYR A 142 11.80 -3.76 15.87
CA TYR A 142 11.74 -2.30 15.77
C TYR A 142 10.37 -1.69 16.14
N ALA A 143 9.33 -2.51 16.26
CA ALA A 143 7.95 -2.05 16.44
C ALA A 143 7.31 -2.56 17.75
N GLU A 144 8.07 -2.58 18.85
CA GLU A 144 7.51 -3.06 20.12
C GLU A 144 6.50 -2.09 20.76
N CYS A 145 6.39 -0.83 20.31
CA CYS A 145 5.40 0.09 20.87
C CYS A 145 5.06 1.26 19.92
N VAL A 146 4.26 1.02 18.88
CA VAL A 146 3.58 2.10 18.14
C VAL A 146 2.09 2.09 18.52
N PRO A 147 1.39 3.24 18.54
CA PRO A 147 -0.01 3.29 18.97
C PRO A 147 -0.91 2.21 18.33
N SER A 148 -0.71 1.92 17.05
CA SER A 148 -1.48 0.93 16.29
C SER A 148 -1.28 -0.51 16.73
N THR A 149 -0.20 -0.84 17.45
CA THR A 149 -0.03 -2.19 18.04
C THR A 149 -0.84 -2.36 19.32
N VAL A 150 -1.11 -1.27 20.04
CA VAL A 150 -1.96 -1.27 21.25
C VAL A 150 -3.43 -1.29 20.87
N THR A 151 -3.78 -0.66 19.76
CA THR A 151 -5.16 -0.55 19.27
C THR A 151 -5.51 -1.63 18.25
N ALA A 152 -4.65 -2.58 17.90
CA ALA A 152 -5.07 -3.72 17.07
C ALA A 152 -6.29 -4.42 17.72
N PRO A 153 -7.28 -4.91 16.94
CA PRO A 153 -8.40 -5.65 17.50
C PRO A 153 -7.94 -6.83 18.39
N ASP A 154 -8.75 -7.17 19.38
CA ASP A 154 -8.48 -8.32 20.25
C ASP A 154 -8.51 -9.62 19.42
N ARG A 155 -7.56 -10.52 19.70
CA ARG A 155 -7.51 -11.87 19.14
C ARG A 155 -8.85 -12.57 19.38
N ALA A 156 -9.56 -12.96 18.33
CA ALA A 156 -10.75 -13.79 18.42
C ALA A 156 -10.42 -15.27 18.71
#